data_AF-A0A6N3HT95-F1
#
_entry.id   AF-A0A6N3HT95-F1
#
_cell.length_a   1.000
_cell.length_b   1.000
_cell.length_c   1.000
_cell.angle_alpha   90.00
_cell.angle_beta   90.00
_cell.angle_gamma   90.00
#
_symmetry.space_group_name_H-M   'P 1'
#
loop_
_entity.id
_entity.type
_entity.pdbx_description
1 polymer ?
#
loop_
_entity_poly.entity_id
_entity_poly.type
_entity_poly.pdbx_seq_one_letter_code
_entity_poly.pdbx_strand_id
1 'polypeptide(L)'
;MSQIEGSAVHDIRDLVAATLKTDTDIPSVVVPDGFDVKSLESLQIAPSRIRQITNLISPGSLIAYIQRFRDERSVVFADKTKTRIVAVLDFHQNADSPHWGTHKAVYDCPFSDEWKAWSAADGTKMDQINFAEFLENNIQNVAPVGDNYSGPSGTELLEMVLAFQETRKSEFKSVKRLTDGTCQFQYSDEKSGSGNTKMPEKISLAISPFHNGSPYQVDARIRYRLRDGQLILWYELIEPKKVVEHAFQEIVTDMESQLGEDLPIYEGSI
;
A
#
# COMPACT_ATOMS: atom_id res chain seq x y z
N MET A 1 -26.15 -55.49 -42.87
CA MET A 1 -24.82 -55.25 -43.47
C MET A 1 -24.45 -53.76 -43.52
N SER A 2 -25.36 -52.82 -43.78
CA SER A 2 -25.07 -51.38 -43.85
C SER A 2 -24.59 -50.70 -42.53
N GLN A 3 -24.90 -51.25 -41.35
CA GLN A 3 -24.45 -50.68 -40.06
C GLN A 3 -22.96 -50.92 -39.75
N ILE A 4 -22.35 -51.95 -40.35
CA ILE A 4 -20.96 -52.33 -40.07
C ILE A 4 -19.99 -51.46 -40.88
N GLU A 5 -20.37 -51.07 -42.10
CA GLU A 5 -19.59 -50.14 -42.94
C GLU A 5 -19.52 -48.74 -42.34
N GLY A 6 -20.61 -48.28 -41.70
CA GLY A 6 -20.59 -47.03 -40.92
C GLY A 6 -19.59 -47.11 -39.77
N SER A 7 -19.64 -48.16 -38.94
CA SER A 7 -18.73 -48.33 -37.80
C SER A 7 -17.26 -48.33 -38.22
N ALA A 8 -16.90 -49.13 -39.22
CA ALA A 8 -15.51 -49.26 -39.65
C ALA A 8 -14.92 -47.94 -40.19
N VAL A 9 -15.72 -47.11 -40.86
CA VAL A 9 -15.27 -45.80 -41.35
C VAL A 9 -15.02 -44.81 -40.19
N HIS A 10 -15.86 -44.84 -39.15
CA HIS A 10 -15.64 -44.03 -37.94
C HIS A 10 -14.40 -44.52 -37.18
N ASP A 11 -14.23 -45.83 -37.02
CA ASP A 11 -13.07 -46.44 -36.35
C ASP A 11 -11.76 -46.11 -37.08
N ILE A 12 -11.75 -46.14 -38.42
CA ILE A 12 -10.58 -45.75 -39.23
C ILE A 12 -10.27 -44.27 -39.07
N ARG A 13 -11.29 -43.40 -39.12
CA ARG A 13 -11.13 -41.95 -38.93
C ARG A 13 -10.54 -41.62 -37.56
N ASP A 14 -11.05 -42.28 -36.53
CA ASP A 14 -10.67 -42.07 -35.13
C ASP A 14 -9.24 -42.61 -34.87
N LEU A 15 -8.87 -43.75 -35.49
CA LEU A 15 -7.51 -44.29 -35.46
C LEU A 15 -6.51 -43.37 -36.19
N VAL A 16 -6.88 -42.83 -37.36
CA VAL A 16 -6.05 -41.88 -38.10
C VAL A 16 -5.80 -40.63 -37.26
N ALA A 17 -6.83 -40.08 -36.62
CA ALA A 17 -6.70 -38.92 -35.75
C ALA A 17 -5.76 -39.16 -34.57
N ALA A 18 -5.86 -40.31 -33.89
CA ALA A 18 -4.96 -40.67 -32.80
C ALA A 18 -3.48 -40.79 -33.24
N THR A 19 -3.23 -41.03 -34.52
CA THR A 19 -1.86 -41.16 -35.07
C THR A 19 -1.29 -39.84 -35.62
N LEU A 20 -2.10 -38.79 -35.73
CA LEU A 20 -1.60 -37.47 -36.11
C LEU A 20 -0.71 -36.91 -34.99
N LYS A 21 0.59 -36.88 -35.27
CA LYS A 21 1.54 -36.13 -34.45
C LYS A 21 1.35 -34.65 -34.72
N THR A 22 1.07 -33.89 -33.69
CA THR A 22 1.08 -32.43 -33.78
C THR A 22 2.53 -31.96 -33.84
N ASP A 23 2.83 -31.08 -34.78
CA ASP A 23 4.15 -30.43 -34.87
C ASP A 23 4.17 -29.25 -33.89
N THR A 24 4.33 -29.57 -32.60
CA THR A 24 4.31 -28.61 -31.51
C THR A 24 5.51 -28.86 -30.60
N ASP A 25 6.16 -27.78 -30.14
CA ASP A 25 7.28 -27.86 -29.19
C ASP A 25 6.89 -28.52 -27.86
N ILE A 26 5.60 -28.42 -27.50
CA ILE A 26 5.01 -29.15 -26.38
C ILE A 26 4.42 -30.45 -26.94
N PRO A 27 4.86 -31.63 -26.46
CA PRO A 27 4.30 -32.90 -26.91
C PRO A 27 2.79 -32.90 -26.74
N SER A 28 2.05 -33.07 -27.83
CA SER A 28 0.59 -33.06 -27.83
C SER A 28 0.07 -34.19 -28.74
N VAL A 29 -1.17 -34.61 -28.50
CA VAL A 29 -1.85 -35.64 -29.27
C VAL A 29 -3.27 -35.20 -29.56
N VAL A 30 -3.77 -35.55 -30.74
CA VAL A 30 -5.19 -35.35 -31.07
C VAL A 30 -5.98 -36.52 -30.50
N VAL A 31 -6.93 -36.25 -29.59
CA VAL A 31 -7.81 -37.29 -29.08
C VAL A 31 -8.91 -37.61 -30.10
N PRO A 32 -9.26 -38.89 -30.30
CA PRO A 32 -10.33 -39.27 -31.23
C PRO A 32 -11.69 -38.67 -30.86
N ASP A 33 -11.97 -38.56 -29.56
CA ASP A 33 -13.20 -37.97 -29.04
C ASP A 33 -13.18 -36.45 -29.28
N GLY A 34 -13.91 -36.01 -30.29
CA GLY A 34 -14.08 -34.58 -30.60
C GLY A 34 -12.88 -33.93 -31.30
N PHE A 35 -11.83 -34.69 -31.66
CA PHE A 35 -10.63 -34.22 -32.37
C PHE A 35 -9.92 -33.06 -31.65
N ASP A 36 -9.96 -33.05 -30.32
CA ASP A 36 -9.32 -32.01 -29.52
C ASP A 36 -7.82 -32.28 -29.35
N VAL A 37 -7.01 -31.22 -29.29
CA VAL A 37 -5.56 -31.33 -29.09
C VAL A 37 -5.28 -31.32 -27.59
N LYS A 38 -4.80 -32.43 -27.05
CA LYS A 38 -4.39 -32.53 -25.65
C LYS A 38 -2.87 -32.49 -25.53
N SER A 39 -2.40 -31.56 -24.70
CA SER A 39 -1.00 -31.51 -24.28
C SER A 39 -0.68 -32.72 -23.39
N LEU A 40 0.46 -33.34 -23.65
CA LEU A 40 1.05 -34.41 -22.84
C LEU A 40 2.05 -33.86 -21.80
N GLU A 41 2.15 -32.54 -21.66
CA GLU A 41 3.02 -31.87 -20.70
C GLU A 41 2.81 -32.38 -19.25
N SER A 42 1.59 -32.75 -18.88
CA SER A 42 1.29 -33.32 -17.55
C SER A 42 1.96 -34.66 -17.26
N LEU A 43 2.43 -35.36 -18.29
CA LEU A 43 3.14 -36.64 -18.19
C LEU A 43 4.67 -36.45 -18.21
N GLN A 44 5.16 -35.23 -18.40
CA GLN A 44 6.59 -34.93 -18.35
C GLN A 44 7.08 -34.86 -16.89
N ILE A 45 8.40 -35.09 -16.71
CA ILE A 45 9.06 -34.97 -15.40
C ILE A 45 9.03 -33.52 -14.90
N ALA A 46 9.05 -32.55 -15.82
CA ALA A 46 9.01 -31.12 -15.54
C ALA A 46 8.15 -30.41 -16.61
N PRO A 47 7.50 -29.29 -16.27
CA PRO A 47 6.74 -28.51 -17.25
C PRO A 47 7.67 -27.95 -18.34
N SER A 48 7.12 -27.79 -19.55
CA SER A 48 7.84 -27.26 -20.71
C SER A 48 8.15 -25.76 -20.58
N ARG A 49 7.40 -25.04 -19.73
CA ARG A 49 7.64 -23.62 -19.42
C ARG A 49 7.13 -23.26 -18.02
N ILE A 50 7.72 -22.23 -17.43
CA ILE A 50 7.25 -21.67 -16.16
C ILE A 50 5.95 -20.90 -16.40
N ARG A 51 4.87 -21.28 -15.71
CA ARG A 51 3.58 -20.59 -15.74
C ARG A 51 3.17 -20.25 -14.31
N GLN A 52 3.78 -19.23 -13.74
CA GLN A 52 3.59 -18.88 -12.34
C GLN A 52 3.55 -17.38 -12.14
N ILE A 53 2.59 -16.94 -11.33
CA ILE A 53 2.51 -15.58 -10.80
C ILE A 53 2.85 -15.67 -9.32
N THR A 54 4.00 -15.11 -8.93
CA THR A 54 4.47 -15.13 -7.54
C THR A 54 4.20 -13.78 -6.91
N ASN A 55 3.38 -13.75 -5.86
CA ASN A 55 3.15 -12.55 -5.05
C ASN A 55 4.21 -12.48 -3.95
N LEU A 56 4.95 -11.40 -3.92
CA LEU A 56 6.01 -11.13 -2.96
C LEU A 56 5.56 -10.01 -2.03
N ILE A 57 6.09 -10.02 -0.81
CA ILE A 57 5.69 -9.10 0.28
C ILE A 57 6.80 -8.15 0.69
N SER A 58 7.97 -8.24 0.05
CA SER A 58 9.15 -7.41 0.35
C SER A 58 9.89 -7.04 -0.95
N PRO A 59 10.40 -5.80 -1.07
CA PRO A 59 11.22 -5.38 -2.21
C PRO A 59 12.47 -6.26 -2.38
N GLY A 60 13.15 -6.61 -1.28
CA GLY A 60 14.35 -7.45 -1.33
C GLY A 60 14.05 -8.86 -1.83
N SER A 61 12.87 -9.42 -1.50
CA SER A 61 12.44 -10.71 -2.05
C SER A 61 12.14 -10.62 -3.55
N LEU A 62 11.56 -9.50 -4.00
CA LEU A 62 11.35 -9.23 -5.42
C LEU A 62 12.67 -9.16 -6.19
N ILE A 63 13.64 -8.38 -5.70
CA ILE A 63 14.96 -8.25 -6.30
C ILE A 63 15.65 -9.62 -6.37
N ALA A 64 15.67 -10.38 -5.28
CA ALA A 64 16.27 -11.71 -5.24
C ALA A 64 15.59 -12.69 -6.21
N TYR A 65 14.25 -12.61 -6.35
CA TYR A 65 13.50 -13.44 -7.28
C TYR A 65 13.82 -13.07 -8.74
N ILE A 66 13.86 -11.78 -9.06
CA ILE A 66 14.25 -11.29 -10.39
C ILE A 66 15.68 -11.73 -10.71
N GLN A 67 16.65 -11.48 -9.82
CA GLN A 67 18.04 -11.88 -10.04
C GLN A 67 18.20 -13.38 -10.29
N ARG A 68 17.38 -14.22 -9.65
CA ARG A 68 17.42 -15.68 -9.83
C ARG A 68 16.88 -16.14 -11.19
N PHE A 69 15.83 -15.50 -11.70
CA PHE A 69 15.08 -15.97 -12.87
C PHE A 69 15.14 -15.04 -14.07
N ARG A 70 15.87 -13.92 -13.98
CA ARG A 70 16.01 -12.96 -15.08
C ARG A 70 16.77 -13.55 -16.25
N ASP A 71 16.37 -13.11 -17.43
CA ASP A 71 17.05 -13.29 -18.69
C ASP A 71 16.96 -11.97 -19.51
N GLU A 72 17.45 -11.98 -20.75
CA GLU A 72 17.42 -10.82 -21.66
C GLU A 72 16.00 -10.32 -21.98
N ARG A 73 14.99 -11.12 -21.66
CA ARG A 73 13.58 -10.85 -21.96
C ARG A 73 12.83 -10.33 -20.74
N SER A 74 13.50 -10.22 -19.60
CA SER A 74 12.88 -9.78 -18.37
C SER A 74 12.65 -8.27 -18.38
N VAL A 75 11.46 -7.84 -17.96
CA VAL A 75 11.07 -6.44 -17.90
C VAL A 75 10.31 -6.17 -16.61
N VAL A 76 10.52 -5.01 -16.00
CA VAL A 76 9.79 -4.58 -14.80
C VAL A 76 8.89 -3.40 -15.13
N PHE A 77 7.65 -3.46 -14.66
CA PHE A 77 6.68 -2.39 -14.75
C PHE A 77 6.39 -1.85 -13.35
N ALA A 78 6.67 -0.58 -13.13
CA ALA A 78 6.39 0.13 -11.88
C ALA A 78 5.21 1.08 -12.07
N ASP A 79 4.08 0.77 -11.45
CA ASP A 79 2.87 1.60 -11.46
C ASP A 79 2.84 2.47 -10.20
N LYS A 80 3.18 3.75 -10.39
CA LYS A 80 3.14 4.78 -9.33
C LYS A 80 1.72 5.05 -8.82
N THR A 81 0.69 4.86 -9.66
CA THR A 81 -0.69 5.18 -9.32
C THR A 81 -1.32 4.13 -8.41
N LYS A 82 -0.95 2.86 -8.60
CA LYS A 82 -1.42 1.73 -7.78
C LYS A 82 -0.39 1.26 -6.76
N THR A 83 0.77 1.91 -6.69
CA THR A 83 1.92 1.50 -5.88
C THR A 83 2.21 0.01 -6.05
N ARG A 84 2.33 -0.44 -7.31
CA ARG A 84 2.47 -1.85 -7.66
C ARG A 84 3.62 -2.05 -8.62
N ILE A 85 4.43 -3.07 -8.36
CA ILE A 85 5.55 -3.44 -9.21
C ILE A 85 5.30 -4.85 -9.76
N VAL A 86 5.36 -4.99 -11.08
CA VAL A 86 5.18 -6.27 -11.77
C VAL A 86 6.40 -6.52 -12.64
N ALA A 87 7.19 -7.53 -12.27
CA ALA A 87 8.25 -8.05 -13.12
C ALA A 87 7.69 -9.19 -13.99
N VAL A 88 7.82 -9.06 -15.30
CA VAL A 88 7.52 -10.12 -16.26
C VAL A 88 8.85 -10.69 -16.73
N LEU A 89 9.13 -11.93 -16.35
CA LEU A 89 10.44 -12.56 -16.56
C LEU A 89 10.56 -13.18 -17.96
N ASP A 90 9.43 -13.59 -18.56
CA ASP A 90 9.35 -14.14 -19.92
C ASP A 90 8.63 -13.18 -20.88
N PHE A 91 9.01 -11.89 -20.87
CA PHE A 91 8.42 -10.87 -21.73
C PHE A 91 8.90 -10.97 -23.19
N HIS A 92 8.37 -10.13 -24.08
CA HIS A 92 8.79 -10.08 -25.48
C HIS A 92 10.23 -9.56 -25.58
N GLN A 93 11.10 -10.27 -26.30
CA GLN A 93 12.49 -9.84 -26.48
C GLN A 93 12.57 -8.65 -27.45
N ASN A 94 11.77 -8.69 -28.52
CA ASN A 94 11.61 -7.63 -29.50
C ASN A 94 10.27 -7.83 -30.25
N ALA A 95 9.96 -6.93 -31.19
CA ALA A 95 8.71 -6.97 -31.97
C ALA A 95 8.52 -8.28 -32.78
N ASP A 96 9.62 -8.94 -33.15
CA ASP A 96 9.63 -10.16 -33.97
C ASP A 96 9.73 -11.45 -33.13
N SER A 97 10.01 -11.32 -31.83
CA SER A 97 10.15 -12.43 -30.86
C SER A 97 9.15 -12.30 -29.70
N PRO A 98 7.85 -12.54 -29.96
CA PRO A 98 6.82 -12.48 -28.92
C PRO A 98 6.89 -13.71 -27.99
N HIS A 99 6.87 -13.45 -26.68
CA HIS A 99 6.67 -14.49 -25.66
C HIS A 99 5.34 -14.35 -24.93
N TRP A 100 5.02 -15.33 -24.09
CA TRP A 100 3.70 -15.43 -23.46
C TRP A 100 3.52 -14.55 -22.23
N GLY A 101 4.61 -14.05 -21.61
CA GLY A 101 4.53 -13.22 -20.41
C GLY A 101 3.83 -13.91 -19.23
N THR A 102 3.99 -15.24 -19.10
CA THR A 102 3.28 -16.08 -18.13
C THR A 102 4.00 -16.21 -16.79
N HIS A 103 5.29 -15.92 -16.73
CA HIS A 103 6.10 -15.93 -15.52
C HIS A 103 6.21 -14.50 -14.98
N LYS A 104 5.42 -14.21 -13.94
CA LYS A 104 5.37 -12.88 -13.33
C LYS A 104 5.73 -12.93 -11.85
N ALA A 105 6.43 -11.91 -11.39
CA ALA A 105 6.59 -11.61 -9.97
C ALA A 105 5.89 -10.28 -9.68
N VAL A 106 5.02 -10.28 -8.68
CA VAL A 106 4.18 -9.15 -8.32
C VAL A 106 4.53 -8.72 -6.91
N TYR A 107 4.68 -7.41 -6.72
CA TYR A 107 4.82 -6.78 -5.43
C TYR A 107 3.83 -5.61 -5.33
N ASP A 108 2.84 -5.74 -4.44
CA ASP A 108 1.73 -4.80 -4.30
C ASP A 108 1.98 -3.71 -3.23
N CYS A 109 3.25 -3.47 -2.85
CA CYS A 109 3.70 -2.50 -1.82
C CYS A 109 2.66 -2.27 -0.70
N PRO A 110 2.46 -3.23 0.22
CA PRO A 110 1.43 -3.11 1.22
C PRO A 110 1.69 -1.89 2.13
N PHE A 111 0.69 -1.02 2.29
CA PHE A 111 0.78 0.08 3.25
C PHE A 111 0.97 -0.47 4.68
N SER A 112 1.76 0.26 5.49
CA SER A 112 1.94 -0.07 6.90
C SER A 112 0.64 0.13 7.68
N ASP A 113 0.53 -0.52 8.85
CA ASP A 113 -0.65 -0.39 9.70
C ASP A 113 -0.76 1.03 10.29
N GLU A 114 0.39 1.65 10.57
CA GLU A 114 0.48 3.06 10.98
C GLU A 114 -0.06 3.99 9.89
N TRP A 115 0.40 3.82 8.64
CA TRP A 115 -0.07 4.64 7.53
C TRP A 115 -1.57 4.50 7.31
N LYS A 116 -2.10 3.26 7.40
CA LYS A 116 -3.54 3.01 7.30
C LYS A 116 -4.31 3.68 8.44
N ALA A 117 -3.83 3.62 9.67
CA ALA A 117 -4.47 4.24 10.83
C ALA A 117 -4.55 5.77 10.68
N TRP A 118 -3.44 6.42 10.32
CA TRP A 118 -3.38 7.86 10.14
C TRP A 118 -4.13 8.34 8.88
N SER A 119 -4.05 7.59 7.78
CA SER A 119 -4.81 7.93 6.57
C SER A 119 -6.32 7.70 6.72
N ALA A 120 -6.75 6.73 7.54
CA ALA A 120 -8.17 6.46 7.74
C ALA A 120 -8.84 7.49 8.66
N ALA A 121 -8.12 8.03 9.62
CA ALA A 121 -8.61 9.07 10.53
C ALA A 121 -8.37 10.51 10.03
N ASP A 122 -7.71 10.68 8.87
CA ASP A 122 -7.50 11.98 8.23
C ASP A 122 -8.82 12.72 7.96
N GLY A 123 -8.92 13.96 8.43
CA GLY A 123 -10.11 14.81 8.31
C GLY A 123 -11.32 14.35 9.15
N THR A 124 -11.20 13.26 9.91
CA THR A 124 -12.30 12.71 10.71
C THR A 124 -12.45 13.49 12.00
N LYS A 125 -13.66 14.00 12.23
CA LYS A 125 -14.03 14.75 13.44
C LYS A 125 -14.23 13.79 14.60
N MET A 126 -13.39 13.91 15.61
CA MET A 126 -13.43 13.14 16.84
C MET A 126 -13.81 14.04 18.01
N ASP A 127 -14.47 13.46 19.01
CA ASP A 127 -14.50 14.11 20.31
C ASP A 127 -13.14 13.99 21.00
N GLN A 128 -13.00 14.67 22.13
CA GLN A 128 -11.75 14.69 22.86
C GLN A 128 -11.29 13.33 23.37
N ILE A 129 -12.21 12.45 23.80
CA ILE A 129 -11.86 11.15 24.37
C ILE A 129 -11.31 10.26 23.26
N ASN A 130 -12.03 10.18 22.14
CA ASN A 130 -11.62 9.42 20.97
C ASN A 130 -10.30 9.94 20.39
N PHE A 131 -10.09 11.26 20.38
CA PHE A 131 -8.84 11.85 19.89
C PHE A 131 -7.65 11.56 20.82
N ALA A 132 -7.85 11.62 22.14
CA ALA A 132 -6.81 11.25 23.11
C ALA A 132 -6.45 9.75 23.02
N GLU A 133 -7.45 8.88 22.92
CA GLU A 133 -7.25 7.42 22.74
C GLU A 133 -6.53 7.11 21.41
N PHE A 134 -6.87 7.82 20.32
CA PHE A 134 -6.16 7.69 19.05
C PHE A 134 -4.69 8.08 19.18
N LEU A 135 -4.39 9.21 19.86
CA LEU A 135 -3.02 9.66 20.10
C LEU A 135 -2.25 8.71 21.03
N GLU A 136 -2.87 8.17 22.08
CA GLU A 136 -2.25 7.18 22.97
C GLU A 136 -1.81 5.92 22.21
N ASN A 137 -2.69 5.40 21.36
CA ASN A 137 -2.40 4.21 20.54
C ASN A 137 -1.32 4.45 19.47
N ASN A 138 -1.10 5.71 19.07
CA ASN A 138 -0.18 6.08 17.99
C ASN A 138 0.95 7.02 18.47
N ILE A 139 1.22 7.05 19.77
CA ILE A 139 2.13 8.04 20.37
C ILE A 139 3.56 7.95 19.82
N GLN A 140 3.98 6.74 19.47
CA GLN A 140 5.29 6.43 18.90
C GLN A 140 5.48 7.05 17.50
N ASN A 141 4.39 7.32 16.79
CA ASN A 141 4.40 7.87 15.44
C ASN A 141 4.60 9.39 15.48
N VAL A 142 4.38 10.05 16.62
CA VAL A 142 4.52 11.50 16.77
C VAL A 142 5.95 11.81 17.17
N ALA A 143 6.76 12.26 16.21
CA ALA A 143 8.17 12.56 16.43
C ALA A 143 8.35 14.02 16.87
N PRO A 144 9.08 14.29 17.98
CA PRO A 144 9.33 15.65 18.46
C PRO A 144 10.21 16.51 17.55
N VAL A 145 10.88 15.91 16.57
CA VAL A 145 11.96 16.57 15.85
C VAL A 145 11.96 16.15 14.38
N GLY A 146 11.76 17.10 13.49
CA GLY A 146 12.27 17.04 12.12
C GLY A 146 13.19 18.23 11.87
N ASP A 147 14.05 18.16 10.85
CA ASP A 147 15.05 19.21 10.54
C ASP A 147 14.45 20.63 10.43
N ASN A 148 13.14 20.72 10.14
CA ASN A 148 12.40 21.97 9.93
C ASN A 148 11.32 22.28 11.00
N TYR A 149 11.13 21.43 12.02
CA TYR A 149 10.07 21.64 13.02
C TYR A 149 10.40 21.02 14.38
N SER A 150 10.46 21.88 15.40
CA SER A 150 10.62 21.51 16.82
C SER A 150 9.24 21.45 17.48
N GLY A 151 8.43 20.48 17.04
CA GLY A 151 7.08 20.26 17.58
C GLY A 151 7.08 19.61 18.96
N PRO A 152 5.92 19.53 19.63
CA PRO A 152 5.80 18.72 20.84
C PRO A 152 5.97 17.23 20.51
N SER A 153 6.59 16.49 21.43
CA SER A 153 6.59 15.02 21.41
C SER A 153 5.17 14.46 21.53
N GLY A 154 4.96 13.19 21.17
CA GLY A 154 3.66 12.53 21.32
C GLY A 154 3.08 12.63 22.73
N THR A 155 3.93 12.48 23.76
CA THR A 155 3.52 12.61 25.16
C THR A 155 3.12 14.03 25.52
N GLU A 156 3.91 15.04 25.12
CA GLU A 156 3.56 16.43 25.34
C GLU A 156 2.27 16.81 24.61
N LEU A 157 2.07 16.31 23.39
CA LEU A 157 0.83 16.53 22.64
C LEU A 157 -0.38 15.96 23.37
N LEU A 158 -0.27 14.72 23.88
CA LEU A 158 -1.34 14.09 24.64
C LEU A 158 -1.65 14.87 25.92
N GLU A 159 -0.62 15.25 26.68
CA GLU A 159 -0.78 16.10 27.87
C GLU A 159 -1.44 17.44 27.53
N MET A 160 -1.09 18.04 26.39
CA MET A 160 -1.73 19.26 25.92
C MET A 160 -3.22 19.05 25.59
N VAL A 161 -3.59 17.94 24.95
CA VAL A 161 -4.99 17.59 24.63
C VAL A 161 -5.79 17.40 25.92
N LEU A 162 -5.21 16.73 26.91
CA LEU A 162 -5.84 16.47 28.22
C LEU A 162 -5.96 17.76 29.05
N ALA A 163 -4.89 18.56 29.13
CA ALA A 163 -4.91 19.84 29.86
C ALA A 163 -5.89 20.84 29.24
N PHE A 164 -6.04 20.84 27.91
CA PHE A 164 -7.03 21.67 27.21
C PHE A 164 -8.47 21.34 27.63
N GLN A 165 -8.74 20.10 28.09
CA GLN A 165 -10.02 19.71 28.70
C GLN A 165 -10.33 20.51 29.97
N GLU A 166 -9.33 20.65 30.82
CA GLU A 166 -9.49 21.08 32.21
C GLU A 166 -9.61 22.60 32.30
N THR A 167 -8.73 23.32 31.59
CA THR A 167 -8.73 24.78 31.55
C THR A 167 -10.07 25.34 31.06
N ARG A 168 -10.68 24.73 30.03
CA ARG A 168 -11.94 25.24 29.44
C ARG A 168 -13.20 24.80 30.19
N LYS A 169 -13.23 23.60 30.80
CA LYS A 169 -14.31 23.22 31.73
C LYS A 169 -14.36 24.18 32.93
N SER A 170 -13.20 24.65 33.40
CA SER A 170 -13.10 25.66 34.47
C SER A 170 -13.65 27.02 34.05
N GLU A 171 -13.25 27.54 32.87
CA GLU A 171 -13.78 28.79 32.32
C GLU A 171 -15.30 28.76 32.13
N PHE A 172 -15.87 27.66 31.62
CA PHE A 172 -17.32 27.54 31.41
C PHE A 172 -18.12 27.51 32.74
N LYS A 173 -17.60 26.80 33.76
CA LYS A 173 -18.20 26.84 35.11
C LYS A 173 -18.14 28.25 35.71
N SER A 174 -17.07 29.01 35.43
CA SER A 174 -16.93 30.40 35.86
C SER A 174 -17.98 31.31 35.20
N VAL A 175 -18.17 31.20 33.88
CA VAL A 175 -19.20 31.98 33.14
C VAL A 175 -20.61 31.68 33.67
N LYS A 176 -20.92 30.40 33.95
CA LYS A 176 -22.24 30.01 34.47
C LYS A 176 -22.49 30.54 35.90
N ARG A 177 -21.47 30.55 36.78
CA ARG A 177 -21.58 31.14 38.13
C ARG A 177 -21.67 32.67 38.11
N LEU A 178 -21.04 33.33 37.14
CA LEU A 178 -21.18 34.77 36.93
C LEU A 178 -22.62 35.16 36.54
N THR A 179 -23.38 34.26 35.92
CA THR A 179 -24.79 34.48 35.59
C THR A 179 -25.72 34.35 36.81
N ASP A 180 -25.28 33.64 37.87
CA ASP A 180 -26.07 33.34 39.08
C ASP A 180 -25.93 34.39 40.23
N GLY A 181 -25.47 35.61 39.92
CA GLY A 181 -25.81 36.80 40.72
C GLY A 181 -24.88 37.23 41.85
N THR A 182 -23.74 36.58 42.10
CA THR A 182 -22.69 37.12 42.99
C THR A 182 -21.49 37.63 42.20
N CYS A 183 -21.44 38.95 42.09
CA CYS A 183 -20.46 39.72 41.36
C CYS A 183 -19.23 40.00 42.25
N GLN A 184 -18.09 39.39 41.94
CA GLN A 184 -16.80 39.84 42.44
C GLN A 184 -15.86 39.96 41.23
N PHE A 185 -15.87 41.15 40.62
CA PHE A 185 -14.89 41.51 39.59
C PHE A 185 -13.53 41.69 40.25
N GLN A 186 -12.66 40.69 40.13
CA GLN A 186 -11.23 40.93 40.15
C GLN A 186 -10.72 40.68 38.73
N TYR A 187 -10.82 41.72 37.90
CA TYR A 187 -10.13 41.75 36.62
C TYR A 187 -8.64 41.92 36.92
N SER A 188 -7.95 40.81 37.17
CA SER A 188 -6.49 40.78 37.08
C SER A 188 -6.15 40.53 35.62
N ASP A 189 -5.78 41.59 34.92
CA ASP A 189 -5.09 41.53 33.63
C ASP A 189 -3.62 41.13 33.87
N GLU A 190 -3.41 40.02 34.58
CA GLU A 190 -2.10 39.42 34.74
C GLU A 190 -1.89 38.40 33.63
N LYS A 191 -1.18 38.87 32.60
CA LYS A 191 -0.35 38.06 31.70
C LYS A 191 0.71 37.28 32.50
N SER A 192 0.31 36.31 33.32
CA SER A 192 1.20 35.42 34.05
C SER A 192 0.38 34.35 34.78
N GLY A 193 -0.06 33.32 34.04
CA GLY A 193 -0.73 32.16 34.60
C GLY A 193 -0.33 30.90 33.82
N SER A 194 0.30 29.97 34.52
CA SER A 194 0.73 28.64 34.08
C SER A 194 -0.46 27.76 33.65
N GLY A 195 -1.03 28.04 32.49
CA GLY A 195 -2.16 27.30 31.93
C GLY A 195 -2.49 27.67 30.49
N ASN A 196 -1.55 28.32 29.79
CA ASN A 196 -1.71 28.71 28.39
C ASN A 196 -1.33 27.55 27.46
N THR A 197 -1.98 26.40 27.64
CA THR A 197 -1.81 25.24 26.78
C THR A 197 -2.45 25.56 25.43
N LYS A 198 -1.71 26.28 24.59
CA LYS A 198 -2.07 26.48 23.19
C LYS A 198 -1.89 25.14 22.49
N MET A 199 -2.98 24.62 21.94
CA MET A 199 -2.92 23.44 21.09
C MET A 199 -1.99 23.76 19.90
N PRO A 200 -1.02 22.89 19.57
CA PRO A 200 -0.15 23.10 18.42
C PRO A 200 -0.98 23.07 17.13
N GLU A 201 -0.72 24.00 16.21
CA GLU A 201 -1.41 24.05 14.92
C GLU A 201 -0.93 22.96 13.95
N LYS A 202 0.28 22.45 14.18
CA LYS A 202 0.96 21.47 13.34
C LYS A 202 1.66 20.45 14.23
N ILE A 203 1.68 19.20 13.80
CA ILE A 203 2.46 18.12 14.39
C ILE A 203 3.25 17.43 13.28
N SER A 204 4.36 16.80 13.66
CA SER A 204 5.17 16.01 12.76
C SER A 204 5.04 14.54 13.13
N LEU A 205 4.80 13.70 12.13
CA LEU A 205 4.69 12.26 12.25
C LEU A 205 5.92 11.63 11.60
N ALA A 206 6.49 10.61 12.23
CA ALA A 206 7.48 9.73 11.62
C ALA A 206 6.83 8.37 11.38
N ILE A 207 6.24 8.19 10.20
CA ILE A 207 5.49 6.98 9.83
C ILE A 207 6.03 6.41 8.52
N SER A 208 6.15 5.09 8.44
CA SER A 208 6.55 4.42 7.20
C SER A 208 5.33 4.26 6.28
N PRO A 209 5.34 4.75 5.03
CA PRO A 209 4.21 4.54 4.12
C PRO A 209 3.96 3.06 3.80
N PHE A 210 5.03 2.31 3.53
CA PHE A 210 4.98 0.90 3.19
C PHE A 210 5.50 0.00 4.32
N HIS A 211 5.04 -1.25 4.35
CA HIS A 211 5.48 -2.25 5.32
C HIS A 211 6.99 -2.52 5.17
N ASN A 212 7.72 -2.54 6.28
CA ASN A 212 9.19 -2.64 6.33
C ASN A 212 9.95 -1.54 5.56
N GLY A 213 9.27 -0.43 5.22
CA GLY A 213 9.89 0.73 4.60
C GLY A 213 10.50 1.69 5.63
N SER A 214 11.35 2.60 5.14
CA SER A 214 11.91 3.68 5.95
C SER A 214 10.82 4.61 6.50
N PRO A 215 10.97 5.15 7.73
CA PRO A 215 10.04 6.12 8.27
C PRO A 215 10.16 7.45 7.53
N TYR A 216 9.03 8.04 7.20
CA TYR A 216 8.93 9.34 6.55
C TYR A 216 8.40 10.40 7.50
N GLN A 217 8.94 11.60 7.41
CA GLN A 217 8.38 12.75 8.09
C GLN A 217 7.12 13.22 7.35
N VAL A 218 5.95 13.12 8.01
CA VAL A 218 4.66 13.58 7.50
C VAL A 218 4.09 14.60 8.46
N ASP A 219 3.82 15.79 7.95
CA ASP A 219 3.22 16.83 8.76
C ASP A 219 1.68 16.69 8.78
N ALA A 220 1.08 16.96 9.93
CA ALA A 220 -0.37 17.04 10.08
C ALA A 220 -0.77 18.37 10.74
N ARG A 221 -1.86 18.97 10.28
CA ARG A 221 -2.45 20.17 10.92
C ARG A 221 -3.53 19.76 11.87
N ILE A 222 -3.45 20.19 13.12
CA ILE A 222 -4.51 19.97 14.09
C ILE A 222 -5.53 21.10 13.96
N ARG A 223 -6.81 20.71 13.89
CA ARG A 223 -7.94 21.62 13.91
C ARG A 223 -8.88 21.24 15.02
N TYR A 224 -9.53 22.25 15.57
CA TYR A 224 -10.55 22.05 16.57
C TYR A 224 -11.69 23.05 16.37
N ARG A 225 -12.88 22.67 16.82
CA ARG A 225 -14.05 23.53 16.87
C ARG A 225 -14.83 23.24 18.15
N LEU A 226 -15.36 24.31 18.74
CA LEU A 226 -16.32 24.21 19.83
C LEU A 226 -17.74 24.29 19.27
N ARG A 227 -18.61 23.36 19.64
CA ARG A 227 -20.03 23.36 19.28
C ARG A 227 -20.85 22.89 20.48
N ASP A 228 -21.82 23.69 20.92
CA ASP A 228 -22.77 23.34 21.99
C ASP A 228 -22.10 22.84 23.30
N GLY A 229 -20.93 23.40 23.64
CA GLY A 229 -20.16 23.00 24.83
C GLY A 229 -19.32 21.73 24.65
N GLN A 230 -19.33 21.12 23.47
CA GLN A 230 -18.49 19.98 23.11
C GLN A 230 -17.31 20.42 22.24
N LEU A 231 -16.12 19.90 22.57
CA LEU A 231 -14.90 20.09 21.80
C LEU A 231 -14.78 18.97 20.76
N ILE A 232 -14.66 19.38 19.50
CA ILE A 232 -14.42 18.49 18.37
C ILE A 232 -13.01 18.78 17.86
N LEU A 233 -12.18 17.75 17.74
CA LEU A 233 -10.84 17.82 17.18
C LEU A 233 -10.74 16.93 15.93
N TRP A 234 -9.88 17.32 15.00
CA TRP A 234 -9.47 16.49 13.88
C TRP A 234 -8.08 16.93 13.42
N TYR A 235 -7.43 16.09 12.63
CA TYR A 235 -6.20 16.47 11.95
C TYR A 235 -6.37 16.37 10.43
N GLU A 236 -5.54 17.08 9.71
CA GLU A 236 -5.44 17.03 8.25
C GLU A 236 -3.97 16.77 7.88
N LEU A 237 -3.71 15.62 7.25
CA LEU A 237 -2.39 15.28 6.73
C LEU A 237 -2.01 16.27 5.61
N ILE A 238 -0.77 16.76 5.66
CA ILE A 238 -0.26 17.71 4.68
C ILE A 238 0.41 16.93 3.55
N GLU A 239 -0.17 17.04 2.36
CA GLU A 239 0.35 16.44 1.12
C GLU A 239 0.69 14.92 1.21
N PRO A 240 -0.16 14.07 1.81
CA PRO A 240 0.15 12.64 2.02
C PRO A 240 0.46 11.89 0.72
N LYS A 241 -0.14 12.31 -0.40
CA LYS A 241 0.12 11.72 -1.73
C LYS A 241 1.58 11.86 -2.18
N LYS A 242 2.19 13.03 -1.97
CA LYS A 242 3.58 13.29 -2.37
C LYS A 242 4.55 12.42 -1.57
N VAL A 243 4.25 12.18 -0.29
CA VAL A 243 5.05 11.30 0.56
C VAL A 243 5.03 9.87 0.01
N VAL A 244 3.86 9.36 -0.36
CA VAL A 244 3.72 8.01 -0.96
C VAL A 244 4.46 7.93 -2.30
N GLU A 245 4.31 8.94 -3.16
CA GLU A 245 5.00 9.02 -4.45
C GLU A 245 6.52 9.01 -4.28
N HIS A 246 7.04 9.79 -3.32
CA HIS A 246 8.47 9.83 -3.02
C HIS A 246 8.98 8.49 -2.47
N ALA A 247 8.26 7.91 -1.51
CA ALA A 247 8.60 6.60 -0.95
C ALA A 247 8.59 5.50 -2.00
N PHE A 248 7.65 5.52 -2.93
CA PHE A 248 7.60 4.56 -4.02
C PHE A 248 8.75 4.78 -5.01
N GLN A 249 9.08 6.04 -5.33
CA GLN A 249 10.21 6.38 -6.18
C GLN A 249 11.54 5.90 -5.58
N GLU A 250 11.74 6.04 -4.27
CA GLU A 250 12.94 5.51 -3.61
C GLU A 250 13.07 3.99 -3.75
N ILE A 251 11.96 3.25 -3.61
CA ILE A 251 11.96 1.80 -3.82
C ILE A 251 12.36 1.46 -5.27
N VAL A 252 11.83 2.19 -6.26
CA VAL A 252 12.18 1.99 -7.67
C VAL A 252 13.65 2.31 -7.92
N THR A 253 14.17 3.41 -7.36
CA THR A 253 15.59 3.78 -7.48
C THR A 253 16.52 2.76 -6.81
N ASP A 254 16.15 2.23 -5.64
CA ASP A 254 16.90 1.16 -4.98
C ASP A 254 16.90 -0.13 -5.82
N MET A 255 15.74 -0.47 -6.43
CA MET A 255 15.65 -1.59 -7.36
C MET A 255 16.52 -1.38 -8.60
N GLU A 256 16.53 -0.21 -9.22
CA GLU A 256 17.40 0.15 -10.35
C GLU A 256 18.88 -0.05 -9.99
N SER A 257 19.28 0.43 -8.82
CA SER A 257 20.65 0.29 -8.30
C SER A 257 21.06 -1.17 -8.10
N GLN A 258 20.18 -2.01 -7.54
CA GLN A 258 20.49 -3.41 -7.22
C GLN A 258 20.33 -4.37 -8.42
N LEU A 259 19.46 -4.05 -9.39
CA LEU A 259 19.23 -4.88 -10.57
C LEU A 259 20.20 -4.54 -11.72
N GLY A 260 20.73 -3.32 -11.74
CA GLY A 260 21.66 -2.82 -12.76
C GLY A 260 20.94 -2.33 -14.02
N GLU A 261 21.66 -1.57 -14.86
CA GLU A 261 21.12 -0.91 -16.07
C GLU A 261 20.65 -1.89 -17.16
N ASP A 262 21.04 -3.16 -17.07
CA ASP A 262 20.69 -4.18 -18.06
C ASP A 262 19.20 -4.57 -18.04
N LEU A 263 18.50 -4.29 -16.93
CA LEU A 263 17.09 -4.64 -16.78
C LEU A 263 16.21 -3.38 -16.95
N PRO A 264 15.41 -3.27 -18.02
CA PRO A 264 14.56 -2.11 -18.22
C PRO A 264 13.43 -2.07 -17.20
N ILE A 265 13.31 -0.92 -16.52
CA ILE A 265 12.20 -0.59 -15.64
C ILE A 265 11.34 0.48 -16.33
N TYR A 266 10.11 0.14 -16.66
CA TYR A 266 9.15 1.05 -17.26
C TYR A 266 8.16 1.57 -16.23
N GLU A 267 7.86 2.86 -16.29
CA GLU A 267 6.73 3.43 -15.55
C GLU A 267 5.42 3.05 -16.25
N GLY A 268 4.66 2.13 -15.67
CA GLY A 268 3.44 1.62 -16.29
C GLY A 268 2.84 0.40 -15.58
N SER A 269 1.72 -0.08 -16.13
CA SER A 269 0.98 -1.22 -15.60
C SER A 269 0.64 -2.22 -16.70
N ILE A 270 0.59 -3.51 -16.35
CA ILE A 270 0.17 -4.65 -17.19
C ILE A 270 -0.96 -5.43 -16.53
#